data_AF-A0A0G1GU38-F1
#
_entry.id   AF-A0A0G1GU38-F1
#
_cell.length_a   1.000
_cell.length_b   1.000
_cell.length_c   1.000
_cell.angle_alpha   90.00
_cell.angle_beta   90.00
_cell.angle_gamma   90.00
#
_symmetry.space_group_name_H-M   'P 1'
#
loop_
_entity.id
_entity.type
_entity.pdbx_description
1 polymer ?
#
loop_
_entity_poly.entity_id
_entity_poly.type
_entity_poly.pdbx_seq_one_letter_code
_entity_poly.pdbx_strand_id
1 'polypeptide(L)'
;MDSDFLIALYKPDDGNHEKAKSIFTRLMEMDVSVYLSSVVLAESTTVISYKLGMPEAKRFYTMVRDMADGIVFVDEKASERGWRVFFSQKKKGTSYVDCVNIALAELYAFAGILSFDTFYPSAFRRYMEDARKI
;
A
#
# COMPACT_ATOMS: atom_id res chain seq x y z
N MET A 1 1.22 -0.35 3.14
CA MET A 1 0.63 0.61 2.20
C MET A 1 0.58 -0.06 0.84
N ASP A 2 -0.44 0.24 0.05
CA ASP A 2 -0.63 -0.24 -1.31
C ASP A 2 -0.30 0.84 -2.36
N SER A 3 -0.11 0.43 -3.60
CA SER A 3 0.33 1.29 -4.70
C SER A 3 -0.65 2.43 -4.98
N ASP A 4 -1.95 2.18 -4.96
CA ASP A 4 -2.98 3.19 -5.28
C ASP A 4 -3.02 4.33 -4.23
N PHE A 5 -2.88 3.99 -2.95
CA PHE A 5 -2.81 4.96 -1.87
C PHE A 5 -1.55 5.83 -1.98
N LEU A 6 -0.40 5.23 -2.27
CA LEU A 6 0.85 5.97 -2.45
C LEU A 6 0.78 6.93 -3.65
N ILE A 7 0.21 6.47 -4.76
CA ILE A 7 0.04 7.30 -5.96
C ILE A 7 -0.92 8.46 -5.67
N ALA A 8 -2.06 8.19 -5.01
CA ALA A 8 -3.00 9.24 -4.61
C ALA A 8 -2.34 10.25 -3.66
N LEU A 9 -1.52 9.81 -2.72
CA LEU A 9 -0.80 10.69 -1.81
C LEU A 9 0.22 11.57 -2.55
N TYR A 10 0.87 11.06 -3.60
CA TYR A 10 1.85 11.81 -4.38
C TYR A 10 1.24 12.79 -5.38
N LYS A 11 0.17 12.39 -6.08
CA LYS A 11 -0.39 13.12 -7.22
C LYS A 11 -1.51 14.07 -6.78
N PRO A 12 -1.32 15.41 -6.84
CA PRO A 12 -2.35 16.36 -6.41
C PRO A 12 -3.62 16.36 -7.26
N ASP A 13 -3.53 15.89 -8.50
CA ASP A 13 -4.63 15.74 -9.45
C ASP A 13 -5.35 14.38 -9.34
N ASP A 14 -4.92 13.50 -8.44
CA ASP A 14 -5.62 12.24 -8.18
C ASP A 14 -6.92 12.49 -7.42
N GLY A 15 -8.01 11.84 -7.84
CA GLY A 15 -9.33 12.01 -7.22
C GLY A 15 -9.37 11.63 -5.73
N ASN A 16 -8.43 10.80 -5.27
CA ASN A 16 -8.30 10.41 -3.87
C ASN A 16 -7.22 11.20 -3.11
N HIS A 17 -6.57 12.21 -3.70
CA HIS A 17 -5.43 12.91 -3.09
C HIS A 17 -5.74 13.47 -1.69
N GLU A 18 -6.80 14.26 -1.56
CA GLU A 18 -7.19 14.86 -0.29
C GLU A 18 -7.57 13.80 0.76
N LYS A 19 -8.20 12.70 0.32
CA LYS A 19 -8.56 11.59 1.21
C LYS A 19 -7.30 10.86 1.70
N ALA A 20 -6.36 10.55 0.81
CA ALA A 20 -5.10 9.90 1.14
C ALA A 20 -4.29 10.76 2.13
N LYS A 21 -4.18 12.06 1.85
CA LYS A 21 -3.50 13.03 2.71
C LYS A 21 -4.13 13.11 4.10
N SER A 22 -5.46 13.23 4.18
CA SER A 22 -6.18 13.28 5.47
C SER A 22 -5.99 12.00 6.29
N ILE A 23 -6.08 10.82 5.66
CA ILE A 23 -5.84 9.53 6.32
C ILE A 23 -4.40 9.47 6.85
N PHE A 24 -3.42 9.82 6.00
CA PHE A 24 -2.01 9.73 6.35
C PHE A 24 -1.66 10.69 7.51
N THR A 25 -2.12 11.94 7.46
CA THR A 25 -1.93 12.91 8.56
C THR A 25 -2.48 12.38 9.87
N ARG A 26 -3.69 11.79 9.87
CA ARG A 26 -4.29 11.24 11.10
C ARG A 26 -3.50 10.06 11.66
N LEU A 27 -2.96 9.20 10.81
CA LEU A 27 -2.12 8.08 11.25
C LEU A 27 -0.85 8.60 11.93
N MET A 28 -0.25 9.66 11.38
CA MET A 28 0.91 10.31 11.99
C MET A 28 0.56 10.96 13.34
N GLU A 29 -0.57 11.65 13.44
CA GLU A 29 -1.04 12.25 14.71
C GLU A 29 -1.32 11.21 15.81
N MET A 30 -1.58 9.96 15.41
CA MET A 30 -1.85 8.84 16.31
C MET A 30 -0.63 7.93 16.53
N ASP A 31 0.55 8.34 16.07
CA ASP A 31 1.80 7.58 16.15
C ASP A 31 1.67 6.14 15.58
N VAL A 32 0.85 5.97 14.53
CA VAL A 32 0.66 4.67 13.88
C VAL A 32 1.78 4.45 12.87
N SER A 33 2.57 3.41 13.10
CA SER A 33 3.63 3.03 12.15
C SER A 33 3.06 2.51 10.83
N VAL A 34 3.63 3.01 9.73
CA VAL A 34 3.25 2.74 8.35
C VAL A 34 4.42 2.09 7.60
N TYR A 35 4.14 0.91 7.05
CA TYR A 35 5.13 0.13 6.30
C TYR A 35 4.67 -0.06 4.85
N LEU A 36 5.62 -0.28 3.95
CA LEU A 36 5.35 -0.72 2.58
C LEU A 36 6.13 -1.97 2.22
N SER A 37 5.63 -2.76 1.27
CA SER A 37 6.37 -3.90 0.76
C SER A 37 7.36 -3.47 -0.34
N SER A 38 8.44 -4.24 -0.51
CA SER A 38 9.42 -3.98 -1.58
C SER A 38 8.79 -4.05 -2.97
N VAL A 39 7.77 -4.88 -3.15
CA VAL A 39 7.04 -5.03 -4.41
C VAL A 39 6.09 -3.86 -4.68
N VAL A 40 5.42 -3.31 -3.67
CA VAL A 40 4.64 -2.07 -3.80
C VAL A 40 5.54 -0.90 -4.16
N LEU A 41 6.72 -0.78 -3.52
CA LEU A 41 7.68 0.26 -3.86
C LEU A 41 8.10 0.18 -5.33
N ALA A 42 8.41 -1.03 -5.81
CA ALA A 42 8.80 -1.26 -7.19
C ALA A 42 7.66 -0.97 -8.18
N GLU A 43 6.46 -1.48 -7.92
CA GLU A 43 5.29 -1.29 -8.78
C GLU A 43 4.90 0.18 -8.88
N SER A 44 4.65 0.84 -7.75
CA SER A 44 4.22 2.24 -7.71
C SER A 44 5.25 3.19 -8.32
N THR A 45 6.55 2.99 -8.05
CA THR A 45 7.62 3.77 -8.70
C THR A 45 7.64 3.56 -10.22
N THR A 46 7.41 2.33 -10.67
CA THR A 46 7.34 2.01 -12.11
C THR A 46 6.11 2.65 -12.76
N VAL A 47 4.98 2.71 -12.06
CA VAL A 47 3.77 3.41 -12.53
C VAL A 47 4.03 4.91 -12.66
N ILE A 48 4.66 5.54 -11.66
CA ILE A 48 5.02 6.96 -11.72
C ILE A 48 6.01 7.23 -12.86
N SER A 49 7.02 6.38 -13.02
CA SER A 49 7.95 6.41 -14.15
C SER A 49 7.22 6.42 -15.49
N TYR A 50 6.29 5.47 -15.68
CA TYR A 50 5.57 5.32 -16.92
C TYR A 50 4.65 6.51 -17.21
N LYS A 51 3.99 7.06 -16.19
CA LYS A 51 3.01 8.15 -16.35
C LYS A 51 3.63 9.54 -16.40
N LEU A 52 4.68 9.78 -15.60
CA LEU A 52 5.22 11.12 -15.32
C LEU A 52 6.72 11.24 -15.63
N GLY A 53 7.39 10.14 -15.97
CA GLY A 53 8.81 10.11 -16.33
C GLY A 53 9.76 9.87 -15.17
N MET A 54 11.04 9.67 -15.51
CA MET A 54 12.11 9.33 -14.55
C MET A 54 12.38 10.35 -13.44
N PRO A 55 12.38 11.67 -13.69
CA PRO A 55 12.58 12.63 -12.62
C PRO A 55 11.53 12.51 -11.51
N GLU A 56 10.27 12.32 -11.89
CA GLU A 56 9.16 12.16 -10.95
C GLU A 56 9.22 10.81 -10.23
N ALA A 57 9.61 9.73 -10.90
CA ALA A 57 9.80 8.45 -10.24
C ALA A 57 10.88 8.49 -9.15
N LYS A 58 11.99 9.22 -9.39
CA LYS A 58 13.04 9.41 -8.37
C LYS A 58 12.53 10.20 -7.18
N ARG A 59 11.78 11.27 -7.41
CA ARG A 59 11.15 12.09 -6.35
C ARG A 59 10.16 11.26 -5.54
N PHE A 60 9.28 10.52 -6.21
CA PHE A 60 8.33 9.61 -5.59
C PHE A 60 9.04 8.55 -4.75
N TYR A 61 10.04 7.87 -5.30
CA TYR A 61 10.80 6.84 -4.59
C TYR A 61 11.44 7.39 -3.32
N THR A 62 12.11 8.54 -3.38
CA THR A 62 12.72 9.17 -2.20
C THR A 62 11.65 9.54 -1.17
N MET A 63 10.59 10.22 -1.59
CA MET A 63 9.51 10.64 -0.69
C MET A 63 8.87 9.45 0.04
N VAL A 64 8.53 8.38 -0.69
CA VAL A 64 7.91 7.19 -0.10
C VAL A 64 8.86 6.49 0.89
N ARG A 65 10.16 6.45 0.60
CA ARG A 65 11.15 5.86 1.51
C ARG A 65 11.36 6.66 2.78
N ASP A 66 11.36 7.98 2.68
CA ASP A 66 11.55 8.86 3.83
C ASP A 66 10.27 8.93 4.69
N MET A 67 9.11 8.74 4.07
CA MET A 67 7.80 8.80 4.72
C MET A 67 7.46 7.54 5.51
N ALA A 68 7.90 6.36 5.07
CA ALA A 68 7.52 5.09 5.71
C ALA A 68 8.48 4.68 6.83
N ASP A 69 7.94 4.08 7.89
CA ASP A 69 8.72 3.53 9.02
C ASP A 69 9.61 2.35 8.62
N GLY A 70 9.29 1.69 7.52
CA GLY A 70 10.14 0.63 6.97
C GLY A 70 9.62 -0.01 5.70
N ILE A 71 10.54 -0.61 4.95
CA ILE A 71 10.25 -1.45 3.80
C ILE A 71 10.33 -2.92 4.23
N VAL A 72 9.24 -3.64 4.07
CA VAL A 72 9.19 -5.09 4.27
C VAL A 72 9.58 -5.77 2.96
N PHE A 73 10.76 -6.40 2.96
CA PHE A 73 11.22 -7.18 1.81
C PHE A 73 10.46 -8.49 1.70
N VAL A 74 10.03 -8.81 0.48
CA VAL A 74 9.34 -10.08 0.19
C VAL A 74 10.39 -11.20 0.15
N ASP A 75 10.39 -12.02 1.19
CA ASP A 75 11.19 -13.25 1.25
C ASP A 75 10.47 -14.43 0.57
N GLU A 76 11.12 -15.59 0.54
CA GLU A 76 10.57 -16.81 -0.06
C GLU A 76 9.22 -17.20 0.59
N LYS A 77 9.14 -17.13 1.92
CA LYS A 77 7.92 -17.48 2.67
C LYS A 77 6.75 -16.56 2.33
N ALA A 78 6.99 -15.26 2.24
CA ALA A 78 5.98 -14.28 1.83
C ALA A 78 5.58 -14.48 0.37
N SER A 79 6.53 -14.75 -0.52
CA SER A 79 6.30 -15.03 -1.93
C SER A 79 5.42 -16.27 -2.13
N GLU A 80 5.75 -17.40 -1.51
CA GLU A 80 4.96 -18.63 -1.58
C GLU A 80 3.53 -18.46 -1.07
N ARG A 81 3.34 -17.70 0.02
CA ARG A 81 2.01 -17.38 0.54
C ARG A 81 1.25 -16.46 -0.42
N GLY A 82 1.92 -15.45 -0.97
CA GLY A 82 1.37 -14.57 -2.00
C GLY A 82 0.86 -15.36 -3.20
N TRP A 83 1.64 -16.32 -3.70
CA TRP A 83 1.21 -17.22 -4.78
C TRP A 83 0.02 -18.09 -4.42
N ARG A 84 -0.01 -18.65 -3.20
CA ARG A 84 -1.17 -19.41 -2.72
C ARG A 84 -2.44 -18.56 -2.70
N VAL A 85 -2.34 -17.32 -2.19
CA VAL A 85 -3.47 -16.38 -2.20
C VAL A 85 -3.87 -16.04 -3.63
N PHE A 86 -2.90 -15.76 -4.51
CA PHE A 86 -3.15 -15.41 -5.91
C PHE A 86 -3.86 -16.53 -6.69
N PHE A 87 -3.41 -17.78 -6.57
CA PHE A 87 -4.05 -18.91 -7.25
C PHE A 87 -5.42 -19.30 -6.66
N SER A 88 -5.74 -18.83 -5.46
CA SER A 88 -7.09 -19.00 -4.89
C SER A 88 -8.13 -18.03 -5.46
N GLN A 89 -7.69 -16.99 -6.18
CA GLN A 89 -8.58 -15.99 -6.76
C GLN A 89 -9.34 -16.53 -7.96
N LYS A 90 -10.65 -16.26 -8.00
CA LYS A 90 -11.55 -16.71 -9.08
C LYS A 90 -12.01 -15.60 -10.02
N LYS A 91 -11.77 -14.34 -9.65
CA LYS A 91 -12.22 -13.15 -10.39
C LYS A 91 -11.02 -12.44 -11.00
N LYS A 92 -11.25 -11.73 -12.11
CA LYS A 92 -10.26 -10.81 -12.68
C LYS A 92 -10.11 -9.58 -11.78
N GLY A 93 -8.97 -8.91 -11.91
CA GLY A 93 -8.71 -7.62 -11.24
C GLY A 93 -7.83 -7.70 -10.00
N THR A 94 -7.31 -8.87 -9.65
CA THR A 94 -6.35 -9.02 -8.56
C THR A 94 -4.93 -9.11 -9.11
N SER A 95 -4.01 -8.31 -8.57
CA SER A 95 -2.60 -8.43 -8.87
C SER A 95 -1.90 -9.41 -7.90
N TYR A 96 -0.74 -9.90 -8.32
CA TYR A 96 0.13 -10.65 -7.40
C TYR A 96 0.61 -9.77 -6.24
N VAL A 97 0.82 -8.47 -6.48
CA VAL A 97 1.25 -7.50 -5.46
C VAL A 97 0.22 -7.42 -4.33
N ASP A 98 -1.08 -7.36 -4.66
CA ASP A 98 -2.15 -7.34 -3.65
C ASP A 98 -2.16 -8.60 -2.79
N CYS A 99 -1.94 -9.76 -3.42
CA CYS A 99 -1.88 -11.05 -2.73
C CYS A 99 -0.66 -11.15 -1.80
N VAL A 100 0.48 -10.58 -2.20
CA VAL A 100 1.66 -10.47 -1.34
C VAL A 100 1.41 -9.51 -0.19
N ASN A 101 0.71 -8.40 -0.40
CA ASN A 101 0.33 -7.48 0.69
C ASN A 101 -0.54 -8.19 1.74
N ILE A 102 -1.50 -9.02 1.33
CA ILE A 102 -2.28 -9.88 2.26
C ILE A 102 -1.36 -10.84 3.01
N ALA A 103 -0.47 -11.54 2.30
CA ALA A 103 0.45 -12.50 2.93
C ALA A 103 1.37 -11.83 3.97
N LEU A 104 1.89 -10.64 3.68
CA LEU A 104 2.71 -9.87 4.60
C LEU A 104 1.89 -9.34 5.79
N ALA A 105 0.66 -8.87 5.56
CA ALA A 105 -0.23 -8.44 6.63
C ALA A 105 -0.49 -9.56 7.64
N GLU A 106 -0.71 -10.79 7.16
CA GLU A 106 -0.89 -11.95 8.02
C GLU A 106 0.41 -12.40 8.71
N LEU A 107 1.54 -12.42 7.99
CA LEU A 107 2.83 -12.87 8.52
C LEU A 107 3.36 -11.97 9.64
N TYR A 108 3.18 -10.67 9.50
CA TYR A 108 3.71 -9.65 10.42
C TYR A 108 2.62 -9.05 11.33
N ALA A 109 1.39 -9.59 11.27
CA ALA A 109 0.24 -9.14 12.04
C ALA A 109 -0.05 -7.62 11.90
N PHE A 110 0.07 -7.09 10.68
CA PHE A 110 -0.30 -5.70 10.42
C PHE A 110 -1.80 -5.50 10.62
N ALA A 111 -2.17 -4.40 11.28
CA ALA A 111 -3.56 -4.10 11.64
C ALA A 111 -4.46 -3.79 10.43
N GLY A 112 -3.88 -3.49 9.27
CA GLY A 112 -4.62 -3.18 8.06
C GLY A 112 -3.72 -2.82 6.87
N ILE A 113 -4.35 -2.56 5.74
CA ILE A 113 -3.71 -2.16 4.48
C ILE A 113 -4.33 -0.84 4.02
N LEU A 114 -3.48 0.17 3.86
CA LEU A 114 -3.89 1.45 3.24
C LEU A 114 -3.95 1.26 1.72
N SER A 115 -5.15 1.20 1.18
CA SER A 115 -5.46 1.07 -0.25
C SER A 115 -6.77 1.80 -0.54
N PHE A 116 -7.22 1.99 -1.77
CA PHE A 116 -8.61 2.33 -2.11
C PHE A 116 -9.32 1.18 -2.84
N ASP A 117 -8.63 0.07 -3.07
CA ASP A 117 -9.18 -1.11 -3.73
C ASP A 117 -10.15 -1.86 -2.81
N THR A 118 -11.27 -2.28 -3.39
CA THR A 118 -12.27 -3.12 -2.73
C THR A 118 -11.88 -4.60 -2.63
N PHE A 119 -10.80 -5.01 -3.30
CA PHE A 119 -10.24 -6.36 -3.28
C PHE A 119 -9.88 -6.81 -1.85
N TYR A 120 -9.24 -5.95 -1.08
CA TYR A 120 -8.75 -6.32 0.25
C TYR A 120 -9.92 -6.74 1.17
N PRO A 121 -9.78 -7.80 1.98
CA PRO A 121 -10.80 -8.19 2.94
C PRO A 121 -11.17 -7.01 3.86
N SER A 122 -12.44 -6.91 4.26
CA SER A 122 -12.91 -5.83 5.15
C SER A 122 -12.13 -5.78 6.47
N ALA A 123 -11.64 -6.93 6.95
CA ALA A 123 -10.77 -7.03 8.11
C ALA A 123 -9.44 -6.26 7.95
N PHE A 124 -8.92 -6.14 6.72
CA PHE A 124 -7.71 -5.38 6.42
C PHE A 124 -8.00 -3.95 5.93
N ARG A 125 -9.19 -3.68 5.40
CA ARG A 125 -9.66 -2.33 5.01
C ARG A 125 -10.14 -1.51 6.20
N ARG A 126 -9.34 -1.45 7.27
CA ARG A 126 -9.58 -0.50 8.35
C ARG A 126 -9.17 0.88 7.90
N TYR A 127 -10.04 1.55 7.16
CA TYR A 127 -9.98 3.00 7.07
C TYR A 127 -10.40 3.53 8.43
N MET A 128 -9.62 4.48 8.92
CA MET A 128 -9.88 5.19 10.18
C MET A 128 -11.10 6.12 10.07
N GLU A 129 -12.16 5.73 9.36
CA GLU A 129 -13.49 6.32 9.54
C GLU A 129 -14.01 6.01 10.97
N ASP A 130 -13.47 4.96 11.63
CA ASP A 130 -13.84 4.51 12.98
C ASP A 130 -12.93 4.95 14.16
N ALA A 131 -11.87 5.72 13.94
CA ALA A 131 -11.00 6.17 15.05
C ALA A 131 -11.60 7.26 15.96
N ARG A 132 -12.94 7.30 16.07
CA ARG A 132 -13.68 7.94 17.17
C ARG A 132 -14.06 6.94 18.28
N LYS A 133 -13.65 5.66 18.19
CA LYS A 133 -14.06 4.61 19.12
C LYS A 133 -12.93 3.75 19.71
N ILE A 134 -11.69 4.25 19.70
CA ILE A 134 -10.60 3.69 20.52
C ILE A 134 -10.08 4.80 21.40
#